data_AF-A0A0U3D188-F1
#
_entry.id   AF-A0A0U3D188-F1
#
_cell.length_a   1.000
_cell.length_b   1.000
_cell.length_c   1.000
_cell.angle_alpha   90.00
_cell.angle_beta   90.00
_cell.angle_gamma   90.00
#
_symmetry.space_group_name_H-M   'P 1'
#
loop_
_entity.id
_entity.type
_entity.pdbx_description
1 polymer ?
#
loop_
_entity_poly.entity_id
_entity_poly.type
_entity_poly.pdbx_seq_one_letter_code
_entity_poly.pdbx_strand_id
1 'polypeptide(L)'
;MNANSLEVGVTYFRIAYADVDETMPSVEPMVYVGMDIFGSPKDGVSRYYFQDTSSIIRFGLGRMTEEPRVADASDADHRLDDDVERIFFGHQEHEIGQVVVDLCALGEEIQIAIQRAQSLGVPRLQQAQGKWR
;
A
#
# COMPACT_ATOMS: atom_id res chain seq x y z
N MET A 1 14.23 3.69 8.04
CA MET A 1 14.39 2.98 6.75
C MET A 1 14.86 3.96 5.68
N ASN A 2 15.63 3.54 4.65
CA ASN A 2 15.86 4.35 3.45
C ASN A 2 15.42 3.59 2.18
N ALA A 3 15.16 4.29 1.08
CA ALA A 3 14.65 3.67 -0.14
C ALA A 3 15.64 2.69 -0.78
N ASN A 4 16.94 2.97 -0.69
CA ASN A 4 18.01 2.14 -1.25
C ASN A 4 18.19 0.81 -0.51
N SER A 5 17.59 0.65 0.68
CA SER A 5 17.58 -0.58 1.47
C SER A 5 16.36 -1.48 1.20
N LEU A 6 15.48 -1.09 0.27
CA LEU A 6 14.32 -1.89 -0.10
C LEU A 6 14.74 -3.05 -1.02
N GLU A 7 14.27 -4.26 -0.68
CA GLU A 7 14.53 -5.49 -1.43
C GLU A 7 13.23 -6.05 -2.02
N VAL A 8 13.22 -6.33 -3.32
CA VAL A 8 12.02 -6.80 -4.02
C VAL A 8 11.57 -8.14 -3.44
N GLY A 9 10.27 -8.26 -3.14
CA GLY A 9 9.70 -9.45 -2.52
C GLY A 9 9.82 -9.50 -1.00
N VAL A 10 10.50 -8.55 -0.36
CA VAL A 10 10.56 -8.45 1.10
C VAL A 10 9.31 -7.75 1.65
N THR A 11 8.80 -8.30 2.75
CA THR A 11 7.68 -7.73 3.51
C THR A 11 8.16 -6.60 4.42
N TYR A 12 7.52 -5.46 4.28
CA TYR A 12 7.61 -4.29 5.14
C TYR A 12 6.27 -4.04 5.80
N PHE A 13 6.23 -3.10 6.75
CA PHE A 13 5.02 -2.74 7.48
C PHE A 13 4.80 -1.23 7.39
N ARG A 14 3.54 -0.82 7.31
CA ARG A 14 3.11 0.57 7.47
C ARG A 14 2.06 0.67 8.56
N ILE A 15 1.90 1.86 9.12
CA ILE A 15 0.72 2.21 9.90
C ILE A 15 -0.24 2.95 8.98
N ALA A 16 -1.47 2.46 8.90
CA ALA A 16 -2.60 3.16 8.31
C ALA A 16 -3.58 3.53 9.43
N TYR A 17 -4.44 4.53 9.19
CA TYR A 17 -5.47 4.92 10.14
C TYR A 17 -6.85 4.76 9.51
N ALA A 18 -7.77 4.16 10.26
CA ALA A 18 -9.15 3.97 9.81
C ALA A 18 -9.99 5.26 9.90
N ASP A 19 -9.48 6.28 10.59
CA ASP A 19 -10.12 7.56 10.86
C ASP A 19 -9.18 8.73 10.58
N VAL A 20 -9.78 9.89 10.27
CA VAL A 20 -9.06 11.15 10.01
C VAL A 20 -8.36 11.71 11.24
N ASP A 21 -8.82 11.35 12.44
CA ASP A 21 -8.25 11.80 13.71
C ASP A 21 -7.06 10.93 14.17
N GLU A 22 -6.68 9.93 13.37
CA GLU A 22 -5.56 9.00 13.63
C GLU A 22 -5.64 8.31 15.00
N THR A 23 -6.86 7.97 15.43
CA THR A 23 -7.12 7.30 16.72
C THR A 23 -7.23 5.78 16.59
N MET A 24 -7.38 5.28 15.36
CA MET A 24 -7.57 3.86 15.05
C MET A 24 -6.48 3.34 14.11
N PRO A 25 -5.27 3.06 14.63
CA PRO A 25 -4.16 2.57 13.82
C PRO A 25 -4.39 1.12 13.40
N SER A 26 -3.99 0.81 12.18
CA SER A 26 -3.88 -0.53 11.60
C SER A 26 -2.45 -0.74 11.14
N VAL A 27 -1.87 -1.89 11.45
CA VAL A 27 -0.53 -2.25 10.99
C VAL A 27 -0.69 -3.17 9.80
N GLU A 28 -0.28 -2.69 8.64
CA GLU A 28 -0.52 -3.38 7.37
C GLU A 28 0.80 -3.90 6.79
N PRO A 29 0.90 -5.22 6.51
CA PRO A 29 2.03 -5.75 5.78
C PRO A 29 1.92 -5.38 4.29
N MET A 30 3.04 -4.98 3.72
CA MET A 30 3.16 -4.63 2.30
C MET A 30 4.46 -5.20 1.76
N VAL A 31 4.47 -5.64 0.51
CA VAL A 31 5.68 -6.18 -0.13
C VAL A 31 6.19 -5.20 -1.15
N TYR A 32 7.48 -4.91 -1.11
CA TYR A 32 8.10 -4.06 -2.10
C TYR A 32 8.19 -4.78 -3.45
N VAL A 33 7.69 -4.17 -4.51
CA VAL A 33 7.60 -4.78 -5.85
C VAL A 33 8.57 -4.19 -6.87
N GLY A 34 9.17 -3.03 -6.57
CA GLY A 34 10.19 -2.39 -7.41
C GLY A 34 9.95 -0.91 -7.67
N MET A 35 10.81 -0.32 -8.48
CA MET A 35 10.72 1.09 -8.92
C MET A 35 10.11 1.17 -10.31
N ASP A 36 9.28 2.19 -10.54
CA ASP A 36 8.80 2.59 -11.88
C ASP A 36 8.19 1.42 -12.69
N ILE A 37 7.45 0.53 -12.00
CA ILE A 37 6.91 -0.72 -12.57
C ILE A 37 5.82 -0.51 -13.62
N PHE A 38 5.26 0.70 -13.72
CA PHE A 38 4.27 1.11 -14.72
C PHE A 38 4.88 1.89 -15.90
N GLY A 39 6.21 1.81 -16.05
CA GLY A 39 6.95 2.57 -17.06
C GLY A 39 7.55 3.86 -16.51
N SER A 40 8.22 4.60 -17.38
CA SER A 40 8.97 5.79 -16.99
C SER A 40 8.07 6.85 -16.36
N PRO A 41 8.47 7.43 -15.21
CA PRO A 41 7.66 8.43 -14.53
C PRO A 41 7.44 9.65 -15.42
N LYS A 42 6.17 10.04 -15.61
CA LYS A 42 5.77 11.19 -16.46
C LYS A 42 6.27 12.53 -15.91
N ASP A 43 6.49 12.60 -14.60
CA ASP A 43 6.98 13.75 -13.85
C ASP A 43 8.51 13.73 -13.63
N GLY A 44 9.21 12.68 -14.11
CA GLY A 44 10.63 12.49 -13.88
C GLY A 44 10.99 12.11 -12.44
N VAL A 45 10.01 11.76 -11.61
CA VAL A 45 10.19 11.37 -10.22
C VAL A 45 10.04 9.87 -10.09
N SER A 46 11.11 9.16 -9.73
CA SER A 46 11.03 7.73 -9.50
C SER A 46 10.11 7.38 -8.33
N ARG A 47 9.29 6.34 -8.54
CA ARG A 47 8.32 5.87 -7.57
C ARG A 47 8.64 4.43 -7.16
N TYR A 48 8.59 4.21 -5.86
CA TYR A 48 8.77 2.92 -5.21
C TYR A 48 7.39 2.33 -4.94
N TYR A 49 7.13 1.15 -5.49
CA TYR A 49 5.81 0.54 -5.41
C TYR A 49 5.79 -0.59 -4.40
N PHE A 50 4.70 -0.63 -3.64
CA PHE A 50 4.37 -1.69 -2.71
C PHE A 50 3.01 -2.30 -3.07
N GLN A 51 2.84 -3.57 -2.76
CA GLN A 51 1.58 -4.30 -2.94
C GLN A 51 1.15 -4.87 -1.59
N ASP A 52 -0.13 -4.77 -1.25
CA ASP A 52 -0.64 -5.39 -0.01
C ASP A 52 -0.66 -6.93 -0.14
N THR A 53 -0.56 -7.61 1.00
CA THR A 53 -0.48 -9.08 1.01
C THR A 53 -1.74 -9.77 0.47
N SER A 54 -2.92 -9.16 0.59
CA SER A 54 -4.16 -9.74 0.08
C SER A 54 -4.19 -9.73 -1.44
N SER A 55 -3.71 -8.64 -2.04
CA SER A 55 -3.52 -8.52 -3.49
C SER A 55 -2.47 -9.49 -4.01
N ILE A 56 -1.39 -9.74 -3.28
CA ILE A 56 -0.36 -10.73 -3.68
C ILE A 56 -0.94 -12.14 -3.71
N ILE A 57 -1.73 -12.53 -2.71
CA ILE A 57 -2.38 -13.86 -2.69
C ILE A 57 -3.27 -14.04 -3.92
N ARG A 58 -3.95 -12.97 -4.35
CA ARG A 58 -4.91 -13.01 -5.45
C ARG A 58 -4.26 -12.92 -6.84
N PHE A 59 -3.24 -12.08 -6.99
CA PHE A 59 -2.69 -11.69 -8.29
C PHE A 59 -1.22 -12.11 -8.49
N GLY A 60 -0.56 -12.60 -7.44
CA GLY A 60 0.88 -12.83 -7.42
C GLY A 60 1.68 -11.56 -7.18
N LEU A 61 2.99 -11.73 -6.98
CA LEU A 61 3.94 -10.63 -6.83
C LEU A 61 4.23 -10.02 -8.21
N GLY A 62 3.83 -8.76 -8.43
CA GLY A 62 4.32 -7.89 -9.51
C GLY A 62 4.52 -8.56 -10.88
N ARG A 63 3.54 -9.29 -11.41
CA ARG A 63 3.61 -9.83 -12.78
C ARG A 63 3.42 -8.71 -13.82
N MET A 64 4.51 -8.01 -14.15
CA MET A 64 4.61 -7.14 -15.34
C MET A 64 5.72 -7.58 -16.31
N THR A 65 6.45 -8.67 -16.03
CA THR A 65 7.54 -9.21 -16.87
C THR A 65 7.31 -10.66 -17.29
N GLU A 66 6.12 -10.99 -17.78
CA GLU A 66 5.97 -12.09 -18.74
C GLU A 66 5.53 -11.48 -20.07
N GLU A 67 6.36 -11.64 -21.11
CA GLU A 67 6.05 -11.33 -22.50
C GLU A 67 4.61 -11.75 -22.85
N PRO A 68 3.92 -11.01 -23.75
CA PRO A 68 2.54 -11.31 -24.09
C PRO A 68 2.44 -12.75 -24.55
N ARG A 69 1.80 -13.60 -23.73
CA ARG A 69 1.29 -14.87 -24.21
C ARG A 69 0.36 -14.50 -25.35
N VAL A 70 0.73 -14.91 -26.55
CA VAL A 70 -0.09 -14.83 -27.75
C VAL A 70 -1.36 -15.63 -27.45
N ALA A 71 -2.34 -14.96 -26.86
CA ALA A 71 -3.69 -15.46 -26.69
C ALA A 71 -4.51 -14.73 -27.74
N ASP A 72 -5.09 -15.54 -28.62
CA ASP A 72 -5.81 -15.14 -29.80
C ASP A 72 -6.70 -13.91 -29.62
N ALA A 73 -6.67 -13.06 -30.63
CA ALA A 73 -7.48 -11.88 -30.76
C ALA A 73 -8.97 -12.21 -30.71
N SER A 74 -9.64 -11.89 -29.61
CA SER A 74 -11.00 -11.35 -29.59
C SER A 74 -11.43 -11.03 -28.16
N ASP A 75 -11.92 -9.81 -27.95
CA ASP A 75 -12.71 -9.37 -26.79
C ASP A 75 -12.05 -9.37 -25.41
N ALA A 76 -11.38 -8.27 -25.06
CA ALA A 76 -11.35 -7.78 -23.67
C ALA A 76 -10.96 -6.29 -23.61
N ASP A 77 -12.00 -5.45 -23.57
CA ASP A 77 -12.16 -4.27 -22.70
C ASP A 77 -10.87 -3.68 -22.08
N HIS A 78 -10.53 -2.44 -22.45
CA HIS A 78 -9.45 -1.60 -21.90
C HIS A 78 -9.63 -1.21 -20.41
N ARG A 79 -10.31 -2.04 -19.60
CA ARG A 79 -10.61 -1.79 -18.19
C ARG A 79 -9.68 -2.48 -17.21
N LEU A 80 -8.77 -3.33 -17.67
CA LEU A 80 -7.86 -4.06 -16.79
C LEU A 80 -6.72 -3.17 -16.24
N ASP A 81 -6.30 -2.12 -16.95
CA ASP A 81 -5.18 -1.28 -16.51
C ASP A 81 -5.52 -0.47 -15.24
N ASP A 82 -6.73 0.08 -15.14
CA ASP A 82 -7.15 0.89 -13.97
C ASP A 82 -7.31 0.05 -12.69
N ASP A 83 -7.70 -1.23 -12.81
CA ASP A 83 -7.88 -2.11 -11.66
C ASP A 83 -6.56 -2.68 -11.13
N VAL A 84 -5.54 -2.76 -11.99
CA VAL A 84 -4.20 -3.23 -11.60
C VAL A 84 -3.43 -2.11 -10.87
N GLU A 85 -3.54 -0.84 -11.26
CA GLU A 85 -2.89 0.25 -10.50
C GLU A 85 -3.44 0.36 -9.06
N ARG A 86 -4.72 0.03 -8.84
CA ARG A 86 -5.39 0.14 -7.54
C ARG A 86 -4.84 -0.78 -6.45
N ILE A 87 -4.13 -1.84 -6.82
CA ILE A 87 -3.56 -2.80 -5.86
C ILE A 87 -2.11 -2.44 -5.47
N PHE A 88 -1.56 -1.36 -6.04
CA PHE A 88 -0.23 -0.86 -5.70
C PHE A 88 -0.29 0.53 -5.07
N PHE A 89 0.65 0.79 -4.17
CA PHE A 89 0.83 2.08 -3.52
C PHE A 89 2.22 2.59 -3.89
N GLY A 90 2.29 3.69 -4.64
CA GLY A 90 3.53 4.31 -5.07
C GLY A 90 3.95 5.42 -4.12
N HIS A 91 5.22 5.42 -3.73
CA HIS A 91 5.83 6.41 -2.85
C HIS A 91 7.09 7.00 -3.46
N GLN A 92 7.38 8.27 -3.17
CA GLN A 92 8.64 8.91 -3.53
C GLN A 92 9.74 8.51 -2.55
N GLU A 93 11.00 8.65 -2.96
CA GLU A 93 12.17 8.29 -2.13
C GLU A 93 12.13 8.90 -0.72
N HIS A 94 11.76 10.19 -0.62
CA HIS A 94 11.74 10.93 0.64
C HIS A 94 10.60 10.51 1.58
N GLU A 95 9.59 9.81 1.07
CA GLU A 95 8.44 9.32 1.84
C GLU A 95 8.72 7.96 2.48
N ILE A 96 9.68 7.19 1.97
CA ILE A 96 9.94 5.80 2.42
C ILE A 96 10.26 5.72 3.91
N GLY A 97 10.99 6.70 4.44
CA GLY A 97 11.31 6.75 5.86
C GLY A 97 10.09 6.95 6.77
N GLN A 98 8.99 7.47 6.24
CA GLN A 98 7.73 7.71 6.94
C GLN A 98 6.74 6.54 6.74
N VAL A 99 6.76 5.94 5.54
CA VAL A 99 5.84 4.87 5.15
C VAL A 99 6.25 3.53 5.76
N VAL A 100 7.55 3.20 5.74
CA VAL A 100 8.06 1.94 6.27
C VAL A 100 8.35 2.10 7.76
N VAL A 101 7.54 1.43 8.57
CA VAL A 101 7.59 1.50 10.03
C VAL A 101 8.59 0.48 10.59
N ASP A 102 9.40 0.93 11.55
CA ASP A 102 10.17 0.04 12.42
C ASP A 102 9.22 -0.60 13.45
N LEU A 103 9.08 -1.93 13.39
CA LEU A 103 8.24 -2.66 14.33
C LEU A 103 8.68 -2.49 15.80
N CYS A 104 9.94 -2.16 16.07
CA CYS A 104 10.40 -1.86 17.42
C CYS A 104 9.80 -0.53 17.94
N ALA A 105 9.53 0.42 17.06
CA ALA A 105 8.94 1.72 17.39
C ALA A 105 7.41 1.70 17.42
N LEU A 106 6.77 0.63 16.91
CA LEU A 106 5.32 0.52 16.80
C LEU A 106 4.58 0.69 18.13
N GLY A 107 5.19 0.25 19.24
CA GLY A 107 4.60 0.44 20.57
C GLY A 107 4.35 1.91 20.92
N GLU A 108 5.26 2.80 20.53
CA GLU A 108 5.15 4.24 20.79
C GLU A 108 4.03 4.86 19.95
N GLU A 109 3.94 4.51 18.67
CA GLU A 109 2.88 4.99 17.77
C GLU A 109 1.48 4.57 18.22
N ILE A 110 1.33 3.33 18.69
CA ILE A 110 0.06 2.85 19.26
C ILE A 110 -0.29 3.65 20.53
N GLN A 111 0.69 3.96 21.39
CA GLN A 111 0.43 4.80 22.58
C GLN A 111 0.01 6.22 22.21
N ILE A 112 0.62 6.81 21.18
CA ILE A 112 0.23 8.14 20.67
C ILE A 112 -1.22 8.11 20.18
N ALA A 113 -1.61 7.10 19.40
CA ALA A 113 -2.99 6.96 18.94
C ALA A 113 -3.99 6.78 20.10
N ILE A 114 -3.64 6.01 21.14
CA ILE A 114 -4.45 5.87 22.35
C ILE A 114 -4.62 7.22 23.07
N GLN A 115 -3.55 8.01 23.21
CA GLN A 115 -3.61 9.33 23.84
C GLN A 115 -4.52 10.29 23.06
N ARG A 116 -4.45 10.27 21.72
CA ARG A 116 -5.36 11.04 20.85
C ARG A 116 -6.81 10.58 21.02
N ALA A 117 -7.05 9.27 21.04
CA ALA A 117 -8.39 8.73 21.27
C ALA A 117 -8.96 9.21 22.61
N GLN A 118 -8.15 9.18 23.68
CA GLN A 118 -8.56 9.63 25.00
C GLN A 118 -8.87 11.13 25.04
N SER A 119 -8.04 11.97 24.42
CA SER A 119 -8.25 13.43 24.40
C SER A 119 -9.50 13.84 23.63
N LEU A 120 -9.91 13.03 22.65
CA LEU A 120 -11.12 13.20 21.84
C LEU A 120 -12.36 12.48 22.40
N GLY A 121 -12.27 11.84 23.57
CA GLY A 121 -13.40 11.15 24.20
C GLY A 121 -13.75 9.80 23.57
N VAL A 122 -12.76 9.10 23.01
CA VAL A 122 -12.85 7.80 22.35
C VAL A 122 -13.86 7.84 21.19
N PRO A 123 -13.50 8.54 20.09
CA PRO A 123 -14.41 8.70 18.96
C PRO A 123 -14.80 7.34 18.39
N ARG A 124 -16.03 7.26 17.88
CA ARG A 124 -16.58 6.04 17.28
C ARG A 124 -16.68 6.25 15.78
N LEU A 125 -16.27 5.24 15.01
CA LEU A 125 -16.56 5.22 13.59
C LEU A 125 -18.07 5.28 13.38
N GLN A 126 -18.50 6.08 12.41
CA GLN A 126 -19.87 6.03 11.95
C GLN A 126 -20.13 4.64 11.36
N GLN A 127 -21.32 4.09 11.65
CA GLN A 127 -21.72 2.83 11.05
C GLN A 127 -21.71 2.98 9.53
N ALA A 128 -20.94 2.13 8.84
CA ALA A 128 -20.88 2.15 7.39
C ALA A 128 -22.30 2.03 6.82
N GLN A 129 -22.72 3.02 6.02
CA GLN A 129 -24.00 2.97 5.32
C GLN A 129 -23.87 2.07 4.10
N GLY A 130 -23.83 0.75 4.33
CA GLY A 130 -23.74 -0.24 3.28
C GLY A 130 -24.21 -1.60 3.75
N LYS A 131 -24.97 -2.30 2.91
CA LYS A 131 -25.13 -3.75 3.05
C LYS A 131 -23.82 -4.37 2.57
N TRP A 132 -23.08 -5.04 3.45
CA TRP A 132 -22.12 -6.05 3.01
C TRP A 132 -22.92 -7.03 2.12
N ARG A 133 -22.67 -6.99 0.81
CA ARG A 133 -23.28 -7.90 -0.18
C ARG A 133 -22.37 -9.07 -0.42
#